data_AF-A0A917B100-F1
#
_entry.id   AF-A0A917B100-F1
#
_cell.length_a   1.000
_cell.length_b   1.000
_cell.length_c   1.000
_cell.angle_alpha   90.00
_cell.angle_beta   90.00
_cell.angle_gamma   90.00
#
_symmetry.space_group_name_H-M   'P 1'
#
loop_
_entity.id
_entity.type
_entity.pdbx_description
1 polymer ?
#
loop_
_entity_poly.entity_id
_entity_poly.type
_entity_poly.pdbx_seq_one_letter_code
_entity_poly.pdbx_strand_id
1 'polypeptide(L)' 'MIQEKIIIEGYVKGMKFSKTLNLTYNPDHQEVEEALIYYYGSRALSFEELAIEQGWQDSYWTYPTYLNLVM' A
#
# COMPACT_ATOMS: atom_id res chain seq x y z
N MET A 1 -10.62 5.37 -14.13
CA MET A 1 -9.80 4.24 -13.61
C MET A 1 -8.35 4.52 -13.98
N ILE A 2 -7.49 4.62 -12.97
CA ILE A 2 -6.05 4.76 -13.16
C ILE A 2 -5.35 3.52 -12.62
N GLN A 3 -4.09 3.35 -13.01
CA GLN A 3 -3.20 2.34 -12.43
C GLN A 3 -2.09 3.04 -11.68
N GLU A 4 -1.90 2.65 -10.43
CA GLU A 4 -0.86 3.23 -9.60
C GLU A 4 -0.06 2.14 -8.91
N LYS A 5 1.25 2.34 -8.90
CA LYS A 5 2.17 1.42 -8.23
C LYS A 5 2.45 1.98 -6.85
N ILE A 6 2.33 1.13 -5.83
CA ILE A 6 2.68 1.46 -4.44
C ILE A 6 3.65 0.43 -3.90
N ILE A 7 4.39 0.81 -2.87
CA ILE A 7 5.30 -0.05 -2.12
C ILE A 7 4.82 -0.06 -0.67
N ILE A 8 4.73 -1.25 -0.09
CA ILE A 8 4.49 -1.44 1.34
C ILE A 8 5.76 -2.03 1.93
N GLU A 9 6.28 -1.40 2.96
CA GLU A 9 7.44 -1.88 3.70
C GLU A 9 7.10 -2.00 5.18
N GLY A 10 7.77 -2.91 5.88
CA GLY A 10 7.58 -3.13 7.30
C GLY A 10 8.20 -4.44 7.75
N TYR A 11 7.71 -4.98 8.85
CA TYR A 11 8.13 -6.26 9.41
C TYR A 11 6.96 -7.21 9.56
N VAL A 12 7.18 -8.50 9.31
CA VAL A 12 6.23 -9.58 9.60
C VAL A 12 6.96 -10.68 10.35
N LYS A 13 6.50 -11.03 11.55
CA LYS A 13 7.17 -12.01 12.44
C LYS A 13 8.66 -11.70 12.66
N GLY A 14 9.01 -10.43 12.80
CA GLY A 14 10.39 -9.96 12.98
C GLY A 14 11.26 -9.95 11.71
N MET A 15 10.72 -10.32 10.55
CA MET A 15 11.44 -10.27 9.27
C MET A 15 11.00 -9.05 8.47
N LYS A 16 11.96 -8.24 8.00
CA LYS A 16 11.67 -7.11 7.11
C LYS A 16 11.07 -7.60 5.79
N PHE A 17 10.03 -6.93 5.30
CA PHE A 17 9.47 -7.16 3.98
C PHE A 17 9.35 -5.84 3.20
N SER A 18 9.29 -5.98 1.88
CA SER A 18 8.96 -4.91 0.93
C SER A 18 8.14 -5.53 -0.18
N LYS A 19 6.95 -4.98 -0.45
CA LYS A 19 6.01 -5.52 -1.44
C LYS A 19 5.52 -4.40 -2.34
N THR A 20 5.68 -4.60 -3.64
CA THR A 20 5.14 -3.68 -4.66
C THR A 20 3.78 -4.18 -5.12
N LEU A 21 2.78 -3.30 -5.11
CA LEU A 21 1.44 -3.55 -5.62
C LEU A 21 1.12 -2.64 -6.79
N ASN A 22 0.34 -3.13 -7.74
CA ASN A 22 -0.29 -2.30 -8.77
C ASN A 22 -1.78 -2.21 -8.42
N LEU A 23 -2.21 -1.05 -7.92
CA LEU A 23 -3.61 -0.76 -7.63
C LEU A 23 -4.29 -0.25 -8.90
N THR A 24 -5.57 -0.59 -9.06
CA THR A 24 -6.42 -0.03 -10.11
C THR A 24 -7.68 0.50 -9.43
N TYR A 25 -7.88 1.81 -9.47
CA TYR A 25 -9.00 2.46 -8.81
C TYR A 25 -9.45 3.73 -9.54
N ASN A 26 -10.58 4.29 -9.14
CA ASN A 26 -11.07 5.55 -9.69
C ASN A 26 -10.79 6.70 -8.70
N PRO A 27 -9.84 7.60 -8.98
CA PRO A 27 -9.45 8.65 -8.03
C PRO A 27 -10.58 9.66 -7.76
N ASP A 28 -11.58 9.75 -8.64
CA ASP A 28 -12.74 10.62 -8.43
C ASP A 28 -13.73 10.05 -7.40
N HIS A 29 -13.59 8.78 -7.03
CA HIS A 29 -14.52 8.06 -6.15
C HIS A 29 -13.85 7.36 -4.96
N GLN A 30 -12.52 7.26 -4.98
CA GLN A 30 -11.78 6.42 -4.05
C GLN A 30 -10.35 6.94 -3.87
N GLU A 31 -9.91 6.97 -2.62
CA GLU A 31 -8.52 7.27 -2.25
C GLU A 31 -7.59 6.05 -2.45
N VAL A 32 -6.29 6.27 -2.59
CA VAL A 32 -5.29 5.19 -2.70
C VAL A 32 -5.37 4.21 -1.54
N GLU A 33 -5.49 4.74 -0.33
CA GLU A 33 -5.53 3.92 0.88
C GLU A 33 -6.77 3.03 0.91
N GLU A 34 -7.91 3.55 0.48
CA GLU A 34 -9.12 2.74 0.29
C GLU A 34 -8.85 1.65 -0.76
N ALA A 35 -8.33 2.01 -1.93
CA ALA A 35 -8.00 1.05 -2.98
C ALA A 35 -7.04 -0.06 -2.52
N LEU A 36 -6.09 0.29 -1.65
CA LEU A 36 -5.19 -0.63 -0.98
C LEU A 36 -5.95 -1.60 -0.05
N ILE A 37 -6.84 -1.11 0.79
CA ILE A 37 -7.68 -1.94 1.67
C ILE A 37 -8.53 -2.92 0.85
N TYR A 38 -9.19 -2.43 -0.20
CA TYR A 38 -9.99 -3.28 -1.09
C TYR A 38 -9.15 -4.31 -1.84
N TYR A 39 -7.91 -3.99 -2.23
CA TYR A 39 -6.99 -4.95 -2.85
C TYR A 39 -6.75 -6.18 -1.96
N TYR A 40 -6.68 -6.00 -0.64
CA TYR A 40 -6.56 -7.09 0.31
C TYR A 40 -7.90 -7.75 0.70
N GLY A 41 -9.03 -7.28 0.15
CA GLY A 41 -10.36 -7.76 0.51
C GLY A 41 -10.71 -7.49 1.98
N SER A 42 -10.05 -6.52 2.61
CA SER A 42 -10.22 -6.17 4.02
C SER A 42 -11.43 -5.24 4.22
N ARG A 43 -11.91 -5.17 5.47
CA ARG A 43 -12.91 -4.19 5.93
C ARG A 43 -12.30 -3.11 6.83
N ALA A 44 -10.97 -3.06 6.91
CA ALA A 44 -10.24 -2.01 7.62
C ALA A 44 -10.69 -0.63 7.12
N LEU A 45 -10.67 0.36 8.01
CA LEU A 45 -11.01 1.75 7.69
C LEU A 45 -9.76 2.61 7.45
N SER A 46 -8.57 2.05 7.74
CA SER A 46 -7.28 2.71 7.54
C SER A 46 -6.18 1.70 7.23
N PHE A 47 -5.05 2.19 6.74
CA PHE A 47 -3.86 1.35 6.57
C PHE A 47 -3.35 0.78 7.88
N GLU A 48 -3.49 1.50 9.00
CA GLU A 48 -3.07 1.01 10.32
C GLU A 48 -3.89 -0.22 10.75
N GLU A 49 -5.20 -0.20 10.57
CA GLU A 49 -6.06 -1.35 10.82
C GLU A 49 -5.72 -2.52 9.90
N LEU A 50 -5.49 -2.25 8.61
CA LEU A 50 -5.04 -3.26 7.66
C LEU A 50 -3.70 -3.88 8.10
N ALA A 51 -2.74 -3.06 8.55
CA ALA A 51 -1.45 -3.54 9.02
C ALA A 51 -1.60 -4.47 10.23
N ILE A 52 -2.49 -4.16 11.17
CA ILE A 52 -2.82 -5.03 12.31
C ILE A 52 -3.40 -6.37 11.83
N GLU A 53 -4.37 -6.34 10.91
CA GLU A 53 -4.98 -7.57 10.35
C GLU A 53 -3.96 -8.47 9.64
N GLN A 54 -3.01 -7.86 8.92
CA GLN A 54 -1.96 -8.57 8.19
C GLN A 54 -0.77 -8.98 9.09
N GLY A 55 -0.74 -8.54 10.35
CA GLY A 55 0.37 -8.78 11.28
C GLY A 55 1.65 -8.05 10.88
N TRP A 56 1.51 -6.91 10.21
CA TRP A 56 2.62 -6.03 9.85
C TRP A 56 2.95 -5.08 11.01
N GLN A 57 4.24 -4.90 11.25
CA GLN A 57 4.80 -4.05 12.31
C GLN A 57 5.72 -3.00 11.70
N ASP A 58 5.74 -1.81 12.29
CA ASP A 58 6.52 -0.65 11.81
C ASP A 58 6.36 -0.43 10.29
N SER A 59 5.14 -0.63 9.80
CA SER A 59 4.85 -0.62 8.38
C SER A 59 4.37 0.72 7.88
N TYR A 60 4.73 1.05 6.65
CA TYR A 60 4.21 2.18 5.91
C TYR A 60 4.03 1.80 4.44
N TRP A 61 3.17 2.55 3.75
CA TRP A 61 3.09 2.50 2.30
C TRP A 61 3.60 3.80 1.70
N THR A 62 4.16 3.73 0.50
CA THR A 62 4.66 4.89 -0.24
C THR A 62 4.58 4.66 -1.74
N TYR A 63 4.68 5.73 -2.52
CA TYR A 63 4.87 5.60 -3.96
C TYR A 63 6.31 5.17 -4.25
N PRO A 64 6.55 4.38 -5.30
CA PRO A 64 7.87 4.23 -5.85
C PRO A 64 8.43 5.62 -6.07
N THR A 65 9.53 5.93 -5.39
CA THR A 65 10.32 7.10 -5.72
C THR A 65 10.88 6.81 -7.11
N TYR A 66 10.17 7.23 -8.15
CA TYR A 66 10.80 7.46 -9.44
C TYR A 66 11.77 8.59 -9.17
N LEU A 67 12.99 8.25 -8.77
CA LEU A 67 14.13 9.10 -9.02
C LEU A 67 14.00 9.42 -10.50
N ASN A 68 13.53 10.63 -10.79
CA ASN A 68 13.77 11.29 -12.06
C ASN A 68 15.29 11.36 -12.19
N LEU A 69 15.91 10.25 -12.60
CA LEU A 69 17.17 10.21 -13.31
C LEU A 69 16.89 10.81 -14.69
N VAL A 70 16.51 12.09 -14.70
CA VAL A 70 16.74 12.96 -15.83
C VAL A 70 18.11 13.55 -15.54
N MET A 71 19.13 12.78 -15.96
CA MET A 71 20.42 13.35 -16.37
C MET A 71 20.21 14.26 -17.57
#